data_AF-A0A1Q7I3Y2-F1
#
_entry.id   AF-A0A1Q7I3Y2-F1
#
_cell.length_a   1.000
_cell.length_b   1.000
_cell.length_c   1.000
_cell.angle_alpha   90.00
_cell.angle_beta   90.00
_cell.angle_gamma   90.00
#
_symmetry.space_group_name_H-M   'P 1'
#
loop_
_entity.id
_entity.type
_entity.pdbx_description
1 polymer ?
#
loop_
_entity_poly.entity_id
_entity_poly.type
_entity_poly.pdbx_seq_one_letter_code
_entity_poly.pdbx_strand_id
1 'polypeptide(L)'
;MGFKEVVFPVDYERPYGLASACFLLLVVFGEIEGLGFTAVGLFARRPDLFFDLQFAIAPAAFLVAFAAAAAVWIRHRALRDHIIRYTADLSSTPEVAAFADRLATRRPQR
;
A
#
# COMPACT_ATOMS: atom_id res chain seq x y z
N MET A 1 -3.80 -3.97 17.71
CA MET A 1 -3.45 -3.80 16.28
C MET A 1 -3.34 -5.20 15.69
N GLY A 2 -4.28 -5.60 14.82
CA GLY A 2 -4.26 -6.93 14.20
C GLY A 2 -3.41 -6.94 12.92
N PHE A 3 -2.66 -8.02 12.67
CA PHE A 3 -1.80 -8.17 11.49
C PHE A 3 -2.55 -7.90 10.17
N LYS A 4 -3.83 -8.30 10.10
CA LYS A 4 -4.75 -8.05 8.97
C LYS A 4 -4.89 -6.56 8.61
N GLU A 5 -4.89 -5.66 9.59
CA GLU A 5 -5.05 -4.21 9.36
C GLU A 5 -3.81 -3.59 8.71
N VAL A 6 -2.62 -4.19 8.91
CA VAL A 6 -1.36 -3.71 8.33
C VAL A 6 -1.22 -4.17 6.86
N VAL A 7 -1.70 -5.39 6.59
CA VAL A 7 -1.58 -6.08 5.30
C VAL A 7 -2.55 -5.54 4.25
N PHE A 8 -3.79 -5.21 4.63
CA PHE A 8 -4.81 -4.68 3.72
C PHE A 8 -5.43 -3.39 4.25
N PRO A 9 -4.74 -2.23 4.19
CA PRO A 9 -5.28 -0.96 4.71
C PRO A 9 -6.52 -0.49 3.98
N VAL A 10 -6.66 -0.90 2.71
CA VAL A 10 -7.76 -0.55 1.81
C VAL A 10 -9.08 -1.12 2.31
N ASP A 11 -9.08 -2.31 2.93
CA ASP A 11 -10.29 -2.96 3.45
C ASP A 11 -10.76 -2.37 4.79
N TYR A 12 -9.92 -1.56 5.46
CA TYR A 12 -10.21 -0.99 6.79
C TYR A 12 -10.27 0.54 6.79
N GLU A 13 -10.42 1.17 5.63
CA GLU A 13 -10.41 2.65 5.46
C GLU A 13 -9.22 3.34 6.15
N ARG A 14 -8.10 2.62 6.31
CA ARG A 14 -6.93 3.14 7.01
C ARG A 14 -5.92 3.69 6.03
N PRO A 15 -5.20 4.77 6.41
CA PRO A 15 -4.19 5.34 5.55
C PRO A 15 -3.10 4.30 5.29
N TYR A 16 -2.85 4.01 4.01
CA TYR A 16 -1.72 3.20 3.57
C TYR A 16 -0.43 3.83 4.08
N GLY A 17 0.15 3.18 5.09
CA GLY A 17 1.32 3.67 5.82
C GLY A 17 2.61 3.07 5.31
N LEU A 18 3.73 3.56 5.86
CA LEU A 18 5.07 2.98 5.68
C LEU A 18 5.07 1.48 5.97
N ALA A 19 4.37 1.03 7.02
CA ALA A 19 4.27 -0.37 7.39
C ALA A 19 3.67 -1.25 6.29
N SER A 20 2.63 -0.77 5.61
CA SER A 20 1.97 -1.48 4.52
C SER A 20 2.84 -1.51 3.25
N ALA A 21 3.60 -0.44 3.00
CA ALA A 21 4.59 -0.43 1.92
C ALA A 21 5.74 -1.43 2.20
N CYS A 22 6.25 -1.49 3.43
CA CYS A 22 7.24 -2.49 3.83
C CYS A 22 6.68 -3.92 3.75
N PHE A 23 5.42 -4.12 4.10
CA PHE A 23 4.78 -5.42 3.96
C PHE A 23 4.67 -5.83 2.47
N LEU A 24 4.23 -4.91 1.60
CA LEU A 24 4.16 -5.16 0.16
C LEU A 24 5.54 -5.45 -0.43
N LEU A 25 6.58 -4.74 0.01
CA LEU A 25 7.97 -5.03 -0.34
C LEU A 25 8.34 -6.48 0.01
N LEU A 26 8.08 -6.91 1.25
CA LEU A 26 8.43 -8.26 1.71
C LEU A 26 7.66 -9.35 0.94
N VAL A 27 6.38 -9.13 0.67
CA VAL A 27 5.55 -10.07 -0.11
C VAL A 27 6.05 -10.18 -1.53
N VAL A 28 6.23 -9.05 -2.24
CA VAL A 28 6.66 -9.06 -3.64
C VAL A 28 8.06 -9.64 -3.76
N PHE A 29 8.97 -9.28 -2.85
CA PHE A 29 10.30 -9.87 -2.81
C PHE A 29 10.24 -11.39 -2.62
N GLY A 30 9.47 -11.87 -1.63
CA GLY A 30 9.29 -13.29 -1.38
C GLY A 30 8.63 -14.04 -2.54
N GLU A 31 7.68 -13.43 -3.26
CA GLU A 31 7.07 -14.03 -4.45
C GLU A 31 8.07 -14.16 -5.60
N ILE A 32 8.89 -13.13 -5.87
CA ILE A 32 9.91 -13.20 -6.92
C ILE A 32 10.91 -14.33 -6.61
N GLU A 33 11.37 -14.39 -5.36
CA GLU A 33 12.28 -15.44 -4.88
C GLU A 33 11.65 -16.84 -4.95
N GLY A 34 10.41 -16.97 -4.49
CA GLY A 34 9.66 -18.23 -4.53
C GLY A 34 9.40 -18.72 -5.95
N LEU A 35 9.06 -17.82 -6.87
CA LEU A 35 8.90 -18.14 -8.29
C LEU A 35 10.23 -18.54 -8.92
N GLY A 36 11.32 -17.82 -8.61
CA GLY A 36 12.66 -18.17 -9.06
C GLY A 36 13.08 -19.56 -8.59
N PHE A 37 12.84 -19.88 -7.33
CA PHE A 37 13.13 -21.21 -6.77
C PHE A 37 12.27 -22.29 -7.42
N THR A 38 10.98 -22.01 -7.65
CA THR A 38 10.09 -22.99 -8.29
C THR A 38 10.51 -23.24 -9.74
N ALA A 39 10.86 -22.19 -10.49
CA ALA A 39 11.33 -22.29 -11.87
C ALA A 39 12.67 -23.03 -11.99
N VAL A 40 13.66 -22.64 -11.21
CA VAL A 40 15.05 -23.13 -11.36
C VAL A 40 15.29 -24.38 -10.51
N GLY A 41 14.83 -24.37 -9.27
CA GLY A 41 14.98 -25.49 -8.33
C GLY A 41 14.06 -26.66 -8.65
N LEU A 42 12.76 -26.40 -8.88
CA LEU A 42 11.77 -27.46 -9.07
C LEU A 42 11.67 -27.90 -10.54
N PHE A 43 11.41 -26.97 -11.46
CA PHE A 43 11.18 -27.31 -12.87
C PHE A 43 12.46 -27.62 -13.63
N ALA A 44 13.51 -26.80 -13.46
CA ALA A 44 14.81 -27.08 -14.09
C ALA A 44 15.66 -28.10 -13.31
N ARG A 45 15.21 -28.56 -12.12
CA ARG A 45 15.91 -29.51 -11.23
C ARG A 45 17.35 -29.10 -10.91
N ARG A 46 17.62 -27.80 -10.85
CA ARG A 46 18.96 -27.23 -10.61
C ARG A 46 18.92 -26.27 -9.43
N PRO A 47 18.63 -26.75 -8.21
CA PRO A 47 18.62 -25.89 -7.02
C PRO A 47 19.97 -25.19 -6.81
N ASP A 48 21.07 -25.84 -7.17
CA ASP A 48 22.42 -25.26 -7.07
C ASP A 48 22.55 -23.97 -7.90
N LEU A 49 21.97 -23.96 -9.11
CA LEU A 49 22.02 -22.78 -9.99
C LEU A 49 21.25 -21.60 -9.40
N PHE A 50 20.14 -21.87 -8.69
CA PHE A 50 19.38 -20.83 -8.01
C PHE A 50 20.20 -20.18 -6.89
N PHE A 51 20.86 -20.99 -6.06
CA PHE A 51 21.71 -20.48 -4.98
C PHE A 51 22.97 -19.77 -5.51
N ASP A 52 23.59 -20.28 -6.58
CA ASP A 52 24.74 -19.63 -7.21
C ASP A 52 24.38 -18.26 -7.79
N LEU A 53 23.20 -18.13 -8.39
CA LEU A 53 22.73 -16.86 -8.94
C LEU A 53 22.16 -15.91 -7.88
N GLN A 54 22.05 -16.30 -6.61
CA GLN A 54 21.36 -15.46 -5.63
C GLN A 54 22.02 -14.10 -5.41
N PHE A 55 23.35 -14.03 -5.52
CA PHE A 55 24.06 -12.76 -5.44
C PHE A 55 23.64 -11.76 -6.53
N ALA A 56 23.09 -12.22 -7.65
CA ALA A 56 22.57 -11.37 -8.72
C ALA A 56 21.04 -11.23 -8.65
N ILE A 57 20.32 -12.30 -8.33
CA ILE A 57 18.85 -12.34 -8.30
C ILE A 57 18.30 -11.56 -7.12
N ALA A 58 18.77 -11.81 -5.89
CA ALA A 58 18.22 -11.15 -4.70
C ALA A 58 18.29 -9.62 -4.75
N PRO A 59 19.41 -8.97 -5.14
CA PRO A 59 19.44 -7.51 -5.26
C PRO A 59 18.49 -6.99 -6.34
N ALA A 60 18.39 -7.69 -7.47
CA ALA A 60 17.48 -7.31 -8.55
C ALA A 60 16.02 -7.43 -8.13
N ALA A 61 15.64 -8.56 -7.52
CA ALA A 61 14.32 -8.80 -6.96
C ALA A 61 13.96 -7.76 -5.89
N PHE A 62 14.91 -7.42 -5.02
CA PHE A 62 14.73 -6.39 -4.00
C PHE A 62 14.47 -5.01 -4.61
N LEU A 63 15.24 -4.60 -5.63
CA LEU A 63 15.04 -3.32 -6.32
C LEU A 63 13.69 -3.23 -7.00
N VAL A 64 13.24 -4.31 -7.65
CA VAL A 64 11.91 -4.38 -8.29
C VAL A 64 10.80 -4.27 -7.24
N ALA A 65 10.91 -5.04 -6.16
CA ALA A 65 9.94 -5.01 -5.07
C ALA A 65 9.92 -3.64 -4.36
N PHE A 66 11.08 -3.01 -4.19
CA PHE A 66 11.20 -1.66 -3.62
C PHE A 66 10.59 -0.60 -4.53
N ALA A 67 10.83 -0.66 -5.84
CA ALA A 67 10.23 0.25 -6.81
C ALA A 67 8.69 0.10 -6.82
N ALA A 68 8.17 -1.12 -6.78
CA ALA A 68 6.74 -1.38 -6.71
C ALA A 68 6.12 -0.82 -5.42
N ALA A 69 6.73 -1.12 -4.26
CA ALA A 69 6.28 -0.62 -2.96
C ALA A 69 6.32 0.92 -2.88
N ALA A 70 7.40 1.52 -3.38
CA ALA A 70 7.54 2.97 -3.43
C ALA A 70 6.49 3.61 -4.36
N ALA A 71 6.25 3.05 -5.54
CA ALA A 71 5.25 3.55 -6.48
C ALA A 71 3.83 3.51 -5.89
N VAL A 72 3.46 2.39 -5.25
CA VAL A 72 2.17 2.25 -4.56
C VAL A 72 2.04 3.26 -3.42
N TRP A 73 3.09 3.44 -2.63
CA TRP A 73 3.08 4.41 -1.54
C TRP A 73 2.93 5.84 -2.07
N ILE A 74 3.71 6.25 -3.06
CA ILE A 74 3.63 7.60 -3.65
C ILE A 74 2.22 7.86 -4.19
N ARG A 75 1.65 6.91 -4.94
CA ARG A 75 0.29 7.02 -5.48
C ARG A 75 -0.74 7.19 -4.37
N HIS A 76 -0.64 6.42 -3.30
CA HIS A 76 -1.57 6.52 -2.18
C HIS A 76 -1.42 7.85 -1.43
N ARG A 77 -0.19 8.37 -1.28
CA ARG A 77 0.06 9.69 -0.69
C ARG A 77 -0.56 10.80 -1.53
N ALA A 78 -0.39 10.75 -2.85
CA ALA A 78 -1.01 11.71 -3.77
C ALA A 78 -2.54 11.67 -3.70
N LEU A 79 -3.14 10.48 -3.65
CA LEU A 79 -4.59 10.32 -3.51
C LEU A 79 -5.09 10.91 -2.19
N ARG A 80 -4.39 10.63 -1.07
CA ARG A 80 -4.73 11.20 0.24
C ARG A 80 -4.65 12.72 0.24
N ASP A 81 -3.58 13.30 -0.33
CA ASP A 81 -3.41 14.75 -0.42
C ASP A 81 -4.47 15.40 -1.33
N HIS A 82 -4.97 14.68 -2.33
CA HIS A 82 -6.06 15.13 -3.19
C HIS A 82 -7.40 15.10 -2.45
N ILE A 83 -7.71 14.00 -1.75
CA ILE A 83 -8.94 13.87 -0.94
C ILE A 83 -9.00 14.97 0.12
N ILE A 84 -7.92 15.17 0.88
CA ILE A 84 -7.86 16.21 1.93
C ILE A 84 -8.14 17.59 1.34
N ARG A 85 -7.51 17.92 0.21
CA ARG A 85 -7.74 19.20 -0.49
C ARG A 85 -9.17 19.34 -0.98
N TYR A 86 -9.72 18.30 -1.61
CA TYR A 86 -11.08 18.31 -2.11
C TYR A 86 -12.11 18.46 -0.97
N THR A 87 -11.93 17.76 0.15
CA THR A 87 -12.80 17.92 1.33
C THR A 87 -12.67 19.30 1.97
N ALA A 88 -11.47 19.88 2.00
CA ALA A 88 -11.28 21.25 2.50
C ALA A 88 -12.02 22.27 1.61
N ASP A 89 -11.94 22.11 0.29
CA ASP A 89 -12.62 22.97 -0.69
C ASP A 89 -14.15 22.81 -0.68
N LEU A 90 -14.64 21.58 -0.47
CA LEU A 90 -16.06 21.34 -0.22
C LEU A 90 -16.54 21.97 1.10
N SER A 91 -15.70 21.95 2.14
CA SER A 91 -16.09 22.53 3.43
C SER A 91 -16.07 24.07 3.43
N SER A 92 -15.28 24.69 2.54
CA SER A 92 -15.20 26.13 2.39
C SER A 92 -16.28 26.70 1.45
N THR A 93 -17.02 25.85 0.73
CA THR A 93 -18.11 26.29 -0.14
C THR A 93 -19.28 26.79 0.72
N PRO A 94 -19.80 28.01 0.48
CA PRO A 94 -20.80 28.62 1.35
C PRO A 94 -22.11 27.83 1.45
N GLU A 95 -22.46 27.06 0.42
CA GLU A 95 -23.62 26.17 0.43
C GLU A 95 -23.47 24.99 1.38
N VAL A 96 -22.28 24.38 1.44
CA VAL A 96 -21.97 23.26 2.33
C VAL A 96 -21.86 23.75 3.78
N ALA A 97 -21.25 24.92 4.00
CA ALA A 97 -21.22 25.57 5.30
C ALA A 97 -22.65 25.88 5.79
N ALA A 98 -23.51 26.45 4.94
CA ALA A 98 -24.91 26.72 5.28
C ALA A 98 -25.74 25.45 5.52
N PHE A 99 -25.45 24.36 4.81
CA PHE A 99 -26.09 23.06 5.05
C PHE A 99 -25.63 22.43 6.38
N ALA A 100 -24.33 22.48 6.69
CA ALA A 100 -23.77 22.02 7.96
C ALA A 100 -24.38 22.80 9.14
N ASP A 101 -24.57 24.11 9.00
CA ASP A 101 -25.17 24.97 10.02
C ASP A 101 -26.65 24.62 10.27
N ARG A 102 -27.40 24.30 9.20
CA ARG A 102 -28.78 23.78 9.30
C ARG A 102 -28.87 22.41 9.99
N LEU A 103 -27.88 21.55 9.77
CA LEU A 103 -27.79 20.25 10.45
C LEU A 103 -27.45 20.42 11.94
N ALA A 104 -26.56 21.36 12.27
CA ALA A 104 -26.21 21.68 13.65
C ALA A 104 -27.41 22.21 14.44
N THR A 105 -28.23 23.07 13.84
CA THR A 105 -29.48 23.57 14.45
C THR A 105 -30.59 22.53 14.55
N ARG A 106 -30.56 21.45 13.76
CA ARG A 106 -31.54 20.35 13.83
C ARG A 106 -31.18 19.22 14.79
N ARG A 107 -29.96 19.17 15.35
CA ARG A 107 -29.64 18.16 16.36
C ARG A 107 -30.40 18.47 17.65
N PRO A 108 -31.32 17.60 18.12
CA PRO A 108 -31.92 17.77 19.44
C PRO A 108 -30.81 17.63 20.48
N GLN A 109 -30.65 18.64 21.34
CA GLN A 109 -29.80 18.56 22.52
C GLN A 109 -30.28 17.37 23.37
N ARG A 110 -29.45 16.35 23.47
CA ARG A 110 -29.63 15.23 24.39
C ARG A 110 -28.51 15.27 25.41
#